data_AF-A0A5N7ZX73-F1
#
_entry.id   AF-A0A5N7ZX73-F1
#
_cell.length_a   1.000
_cell.length_b   1.000
_cell.length_c   1.000
_cell.angle_alpha   90.00
_cell.angle_beta   90.00
_cell.angle_gamma   90.00
#
_symmetry.space_group_name_H-M   'P 1'
#
loop_
_entity.id
_entity.type
_entity.pdbx_description
1 polymer ?
#
loop_
_entity_poly.entity_id
_entity_poly.type
_entity_poly.pdbx_seq_one_letter_code
_entity_poly.pdbx_strand_id
1 'polypeptide(L)'
;TRIGAMDFLEKPITLQRLLKTVAAGLARGRAPHPAPVAAHPAAVSPAVALEDELDPPVLTTAPANEVPVTSNGQLGSISLDQPLREARDEFERIYFEYHLVRESHSMTRVSERTGLERTHLYRKLKQLGIESARKRST
;
A
#
# COMPACT_ATOMS: atom_id res chain seq x y z
N THR A 1 -24.49 4.88 11.21
CA THR A 1 -25.15 5.67 10.15
C THR A 1 -24.43 5.43 8.83
N ARG A 2 -25.13 4.82 7.87
CA ARG A 2 -24.60 4.31 6.60
C ARG A 2 -24.58 5.43 5.54
N ILE A 3 -23.61 6.34 5.65
CA ILE A 3 -23.31 7.32 4.58
C ILE A 3 -21.82 7.16 4.29
N GLY A 4 -21.52 6.17 3.46
CA GLY A 4 -20.18 5.88 2.99
C GLY A 4 -19.92 6.60 1.67
N ALA A 5 -18.70 7.12 1.53
CA ALA A 5 -17.93 7.32 0.30
C ALA A 5 -18.55 8.10 -0.89
N MET A 6 -19.82 8.52 -0.85
CA MET A 6 -20.46 9.28 -1.95
C MET A 6 -20.10 10.77 -1.93
N ASP A 7 -19.72 11.31 -0.76
CA ASP A 7 -19.36 12.72 -0.60
C ASP A 7 -17.88 13.03 -0.93
N PHE A 8 -17.06 12.02 -1.25
CA PHE A 8 -15.61 12.19 -1.51
C PHE A 8 -15.25 12.36 -3.01
N LEU A 9 -16.17 12.86 -3.83
CA LEU A 9 -15.90 13.22 -5.24
C LEU A 9 -16.08 14.73 -5.42
N GLU A 10 -15.10 15.51 -4.96
CA GLU A 10 -15.08 16.98 -5.07
C GLU A 10 -15.12 17.53 -6.52
N LYS A 11 -15.16 16.66 -7.54
CA LYS A 11 -15.64 16.95 -8.89
C LYS A 11 -16.33 15.69 -9.46
N PRO A 12 -17.67 15.62 -9.58
CA PRO A 12 -18.30 14.49 -10.27
C PRO A 12 -17.74 14.41 -11.71
N ILE A 13 -17.44 13.20 -12.18
CA ILE A 13 -17.14 13.00 -13.61
C ILE A 13 -18.29 13.61 -14.41
N THR A 14 -17.97 14.42 -15.43
CA THR A 14 -19.03 15.00 -16.26
C THR A 14 -19.82 13.87 -16.91
N LEU A 15 -21.15 14.04 -17.01
CA LEU A 15 -22.03 13.07 -17.68
C LEU A 15 -21.47 12.66 -19.06
N GLN A 16 -20.86 13.60 -19.78
CA GLN A 16 -20.19 13.37 -21.06
C GLN A 16 -19.04 12.36 -20.98
N ARG A 17 -18.18 12.44 -19.96
CA ARG A 17 -17.08 11.48 -19.74
C ARG A 17 -17.61 10.11 -19.35
N LEU A 18 -18.62 10.06 -18.49
CA LEU A 18 -19.28 8.81 -18.13
C LEU A 18 -19.87 8.12 -19.36
N LEU A 19 -20.69 8.83 -20.14
CA LEU A 19 -21.34 8.31 -21.34
C LEU A 19 -20.32 7.85 -22.39
N LYS A 20 -19.25 8.62 -22.62
CA LYS A 20 -18.17 8.23 -23.55
C LYS A 20 -17.48 6.93 -23.12
N THR A 21 -17.30 6.73 -21.82
CA THR A 21 -16.63 5.55 -21.26
C THR A 21 -17.51 4.31 -21.38
N VAL A 22 -18.81 4.46 -21.08
CA VAL A 22 -19.81 3.40 -21.24
C VAL A 22 -19.95 3.00 -22.72
N ALA A 23 -20.04 3.96 -23.63
CA ALA A 23 -20.10 3.69 -25.07
C ALA A 23 -18.88 2.91 -25.57
N ALA A 24 -17.68 3.28 -25.13
CA ALA A 24 -16.45 2.56 -25.47
C ALA A 24 -16.39 1.15 -24.85
N GLY A 25 -16.95 0.95 -23.66
CA GLY A 25 -17.10 -0.37 -23.03
C GLY A 25 -18.03 -1.29 -23.82
N LEU A 26 -19.20 -0.79 -24.21
CA LEU A 26 -20.17 -1.54 -25.02
C LEU A 26 -19.63 -1.89 -26.42
N ALA A 27 -18.86 -0.99 -27.04
CA ALA A 27 -18.20 -1.26 -28.32
C ALA A 27 -17.15 -2.39 -28.21
N ARG A 28 -16.43 -2.48 -27.08
CA ARG A 28 -15.45 -3.54 -26.81
C ARG A 28 -16.08 -4.88 -26.43
N GLY A 29 -17.19 -4.85 -25.68
CA GLY A 29 -17.87 -6.05 -25.18
C GLY A 29 -18.58 -6.91 -26.23
N ARG A 30 -18.57 -6.50 -27.52
CA ARG A 30 -19.17 -7.29 -28.62
C ARG A 30 -18.17 -8.20 -29.34
N ALA A 31 -16.88 -8.13 -28.99
CA ALA A 31 -15.89 -9.06 -29.50
C ALA A 31 -15.89 -10.35 -28.65
N PRO A 32 -15.97 -11.55 -29.27
CA PRO A 32 -15.90 -12.80 -28.53
C PRO A 32 -14.52 -12.94 -27.89
N HIS A 33 -14.48 -13.00 -26.57
CA HIS A 33 -13.26 -13.34 -25.83
C HIS A 33 -12.96 -14.84 -26.07
N PRO A 34 -11.80 -15.22 -26.64
CA PRO A 34 -11.43 -16.62 -26.70
C PRO A 34 -11.22 -17.14 -25.28
N ALA A 35 -12.01 -18.13 -24.87
CA ALA A 35 -11.91 -18.79 -23.58
C ALA A 35 -10.51 -19.42 -23.42
N PRO A 36 -9.82 -19.23 -22.29
CA PRO A 36 -8.60 -19.98 -22.02
C PRO A 36 -9.00 -21.44 -21.76
N VAL A 37 -8.48 -22.33 -22.60
CA VAL A 37 -8.57 -23.78 -22.44
C VAL A 37 -7.96 -24.20 -21.11
N ALA A 38 -8.78 -24.87 -20.30
CA ALA A 38 -8.40 -25.49 -19.05
C ALA A 38 -7.29 -26.53 -19.29
N ALA A 39 -6.17 -26.38 -18.58
CA ALA A 39 -5.15 -27.42 -18.45
C ALA A 39 -4.99 -27.72 -16.95
N HIS A 40 -5.84 -28.63 -16.46
CA HIS A 40 -5.54 -29.40 -15.25
C HIS A 40 -4.65 -30.58 -15.67
N PRO A 41 -3.54 -30.87 -14.96
CA PRO A 41 -3.09 -32.24 -14.83
C PRO A 41 -3.64 -32.80 -13.52
N ALA A 42 -4.53 -33.77 -13.68
CA ALA A 42 -4.90 -34.73 -12.68
C ALA A 42 -3.69 -35.59 -12.26
N ALA A 43 -3.61 -35.92 -10.98
CA ALA A 43 -3.35 -37.26 -10.41
C ALA A 43 -2.59 -37.13 -9.07
N VAL A 44 -3.26 -37.46 -7.96
CA VAL A 44 -3.08 -38.73 -7.22
C VAL A 44 -4.13 -38.86 -6.11
N SER A 45 -4.93 -39.93 -6.17
CA SER A 45 -5.76 -40.48 -5.08
C SER A 45 -4.89 -41.38 -4.16
N PRO A 46 -5.37 -42.10 -3.11
CA PRO A 46 -6.76 -42.31 -2.64
C PRO A 46 -7.00 -42.38 -1.10
N ALA A 47 -8.29 -42.34 -0.74
CA ALA A 47 -9.05 -43.02 0.33
C ALA A 47 -8.39 -43.57 1.62
N VAL A 48 -8.94 -43.18 2.78
CA VAL A 48 -9.35 -44.00 3.96
C VAL A 48 -10.29 -43.15 4.86
N ALA A 49 -11.58 -43.46 4.99
CA ALA A 49 -12.26 -44.18 6.10
C ALA A 49 -12.00 -43.55 7.50
N LEU A 50 -12.95 -42.77 8.07
CA LEU A 50 -13.84 -43.15 9.19
C LEU A 50 -13.07 -43.72 10.39
N GLU A 51 -12.95 -43.01 11.52
CA GLU A 51 -13.64 -43.27 12.81
C GLU A 51 -13.18 -42.17 13.82
N ASP A 52 -14.05 -41.35 14.40
CA ASP A 52 -14.67 -41.51 15.73
C ASP A 52 -13.75 -42.09 16.82
N GLU A 53 -12.96 -41.26 17.52
CA GLU A 53 -12.75 -41.43 18.96
C GLU A 53 -12.13 -40.19 19.64
N LEU A 54 -12.53 -40.06 20.89
CA LEU A 54 -12.25 -39.06 21.92
C LEU A 54 -10.75 -38.95 22.25
N ASP A 55 -10.21 -37.73 22.27
CA ASP A 55 -9.41 -37.13 23.37
C ASP A 55 -8.75 -35.82 22.87
N PRO A 56 -8.75 -34.71 23.64
CA PRO A 56 -8.11 -33.47 23.22
C PRO A 56 -6.59 -33.61 23.27
N PRO A 57 -5.85 -33.44 22.16
CA PRO A 57 -4.42 -33.34 22.27
C PRO A 57 -4.08 -31.93 22.74
N VAL A 58 -3.72 -31.82 24.03
CA VAL A 58 -2.93 -30.71 24.56
C VAL A 58 -1.60 -30.70 23.79
N LEU A 59 -1.58 -29.98 22.68
CA LEU A 59 -0.38 -29.71 21.90
C LEU A 59 0.12 -28.31 22.29
N THR A 60 1.05 -28.36 23.23
CA THR A 60 2.30 -27.61 23.24
C THR A 60 2.29 -26.25 22.52
N THR A 61 2.50 -25.23 23.33
CA THR A 61 3.05 -23.93 22.94
C THR A 61 4.26 -24.11 22.02
N ALA A 62 4.11 -23.75 20.74
CA ALA A 62 5.20 -23.51 19.83
C ALA A 62 5.14 -22.03 19.38
N PRO A 63 6.01 -21.16 19.90
CA PRO A 63 6.20 -19.82 19.36
C PRO A 63 7.15 -19.96 18.16
N ALA A 64 6.61 -19.90 16.94
CA ALA A 64 7.44 -20.00 15.74
C ALA A 64 6.84 -19.23 14.56
N ASN A 65 6.93 -17.91 14.62
CA ASN A 65 7.67 -17.13 13.62
C ASN A 65 7.59 -15.65 14.00
N GLU A 66 8.51 -15.24 14.86
CA GLU A 66 9.01 -13.87 14.78
C GLU A 66 9.65 -13.72 13.39
N VAL A 67 8.87 -13.20 12.44
CA VAL A 67 9.48 -12.54 11.30
C VAL A 67 10.38 -11.45 11.89
N PRO A 68 11.70 -11.48 11.63
CA PRO A 68 12.54 -10.38 12.03
C PRO A 68 12.08 -9.23 11.14
N VAL A 69 11.21 -8.38 11.68
CA VAL A 69 10.91 -7.05 11.11
C VAL A 69 12.22 -6.29 11.22
N THR A 70 13.07 -6.47 10.22
CA THR A 70 14.24 -5.66 10.02
C THR A 70 13.76 -4.23 9.83
N SER A 71 13.87 -3.49 10.93
CA SER A 71 14.39 -2.13 10.96
C SER A 71 13.56 -1.13 10.17
N ASN A 72 12.49 -0.65 10.80
CA ASN A 72 12.07 0.75 10.76
C ASN A 72 11.26 1.04 12.04
N GLY A 73 11.91 1.00 13.20
CA GLY A 73 11.25 1.19 14.51
C GLY A 73 10.45 2.50 14.62
N GLN A 74 10.75 3.48 13.79
CA GLN A 74 10.03 4.76 13.71
C GLN A 74 8.65 4.63 13.03
N LEU A 75 8.51 3.76 12.01
CA LEU A 75 7.24 3.60 11.28
C LEU A 75 6.17 2.85 12.11
N GLY A 76 6.58 2.05 13.08
CA GLY A 76 5.66 1.40 14.02
C GLY A 76 5.06 2.35 15.06
N SER A 77 5.54 3.59 15.14
CA SER A 77 5.11 4.59 16.14
C SER A 77 4.03 5.54 15.65
N ILE A 78 3.55 5.42 14.40
CA ILE A 78 2.51 6.30 13.87
C ILE A 78 1.17 5.99 14.58
N SER A 79 0.62 6.97 15.28
CA SER A 79 -0.69 6.84 15.94
C SER A 79 -1.79 6.80 14.89
N LEU A 80 -2.72 5.85 14.99
CA LEU A 80 -3.85 5.71 14.06
C LEU A 80 -5.11 6.43 14.56
N ASP A 81 -5.12 6.88 15.81
CA ASP A 81 -6.22 7.64 16.42
C ASP A 81 -6.27 9.12 15.97
N GLN A 82 -5.28 9.56 15.20
CA GLN A 82 -5.24 10.91 14.63
C GLN A 82 -5.90 10.95 13.23
N PRO A 83 -6.33 12.13 12.75
CA PRO A 83 -6.86 12.29 11.40
C PRO A 83 -5.91 11.73 10.33
N LEU A 84 -6.46 11.13 9.27
CA LEU A 84 -5.68 10.54 8.17
C LEU A 84 -4.65 11.50 7.56
N ARG A 85 -4.96 12.80 7.54
CA ARG A 85 -4.02 13.83 7.08
C ARG A 85 -2.74 13.83 7.92
N GLU A 86 -2.88 13.88 9.24
CA GLU A 86 -1.75 13.94 10.17
C GLU A 86 -0.96 12.64 10.16
N ALA A 87 -1.65 11.49 10.10
CA ALA A 87 -1.00 10.19 9.97
C ALA A 87 -0.15 10.08 8.69
N ARG A 88 -0.65 10.64 7.58
CA ARG A 88 0.10 10.69 6.31
C ARG A 88 1.31 11.60 6.43
N ASP A 89 1.14 12.79 6.99
CA ASP A 89 2.24 13.75 7.15
C ASP A 89 3.34 13.17 8.06
N GLU A 90 2.98 12.46 9.13
CA GLU A 90 3.94 11.78 10.01
C GLU A 90 4.69 10.64 9.31
N PHE A 91 3.96 9.78 8.59
CA PHE A 91 4.59 8.74 7.76
C PHE A 91 5.57 9.35 6.75
N GLU A 92 5.13 10.38 6.03
CA GLU A 92 5.96 11.03 5.01
C GLU A 92 7.18 11.70 5.64
N ARG A 93 7.03 12.27 6.84
CA ARG A 93 8.14 12.85 7.60
C ARG A 93 9.24 11.82 7.83
N ILE A 94 8.87 10.69 8.44
CA ILE A 94 9.78 9.60 8.76
C ILE A 94 10.40 9.02 7.48
N TYR A 95 9.59 8.85 6.43
CA TYR A 95 10.05 8.31 5.15
C TYR A 95 11.11 9.19 4.48
N PHE A 96 10.86 10.50 4.40
CA PHE A 96 11.81 11.43 3.80
C PHE A 96 13.05 11.61 4.67
N GLU A 97 12.92 11.64 5.99
CA GLU A 97 14.05 11.73 6.91
C GLU A 97 14.99 10.51 6.75
N TYR A 98 14.41 9.31 6.68
CA TYR A 98 15.16 8.07 6.43
C TYR A 98 15.96 8.14 5.11
N HIS A 99 15.33 8.59 4.03
CA HIS A 99 16.02 8.73 2.74
C HIS A 99 17.00 9.89 2.67
N LEU A 100 16.74 10.98 3.39
CA LEU A 100 17.68 12.09 3.50
C LEU A 100 18.97 11.66 4.20
N VAL A 101 18.89 10.92 5.30
CA VAL A 101 20.07 10.40 5.99
C VAL A 101 20.85 9.44 5.09
N ARG A 102 20.13 8.51 4.43
CA ARG A 102 20.74 7.48 3.57
C ARG A 102 21.41 8.04 2.32
N GLU A 103 20.87 9.11 1.73
CA GLU A 103 21.41 9.76 0.52
C GLU A 103 22.28 10.99 0.84
N SER A 104 22.79 11.11 2.07
CA SER A 104 23.65 12.21 2.52
C SER A 104 23.07 13.61 2.29
N HIS A 105 21.75 13.75 2.47
CA HIS A 105 20.95 14.95 2.23
C HIS A 105 21.02 15.47 0.78
N SER A 106 21.35 14.61 -0.19
CA SER A 106 21.34 14.95 -1.61
C SER A 106 19.91 14.96 -2.15
N MET A 107 19.39 16.15 -2.45
CA MET A 107 18.03 16.32 -2.97
C MET A 107 17.82 15.60 -4.31
N THR A 108 18.84 15.59 -5.18
CA THR A 108 18.78 14.90 -6.48
C THR A 108 18.60 13.40 -6.30
N ARG A 109 19.40 12.79 -5.42
CA ARG A 109 19.30 11.35 -5.16
C ARG A 109 18.00 11.00 -4.47
N VAL A 110 17.55 11.80 -3.49
CA VAL A 110 16.25 11.58 -2.86
C VAL A 110 15.11 11.67 -3.87
N SER A 111 15.10 12.67 -4.76
CA SER A 111 14.07 12.78 -5.81
C SER A 111 14.03 11.57 -6.74
N GLU A 112 15.19 11.06 -7.15
CA GLU A 112 15.30 9.86 -7.98
C GLU A 112 14.83 8.60 -7.23
N ARG A 113 15.21 8.47 -5.96
CA ARG A 113 14.84 7.32 -5.12
C ARG A 113 13.36 7.29 -4.78
N THR A 114 12.75 8.45 -4.53
CA THR A 114 11.31 8.55 -4.23
C THR A 114 10.44 8.66 -5.47
N GLY A 115 11.03 8.85 -6.66
CA GLY A 115 10.30 9.13 -7.90
C GLY A 115 9.51 10.43 -7.85
N LEU A 116 9.91 11.36 -6.97
CA LEU A 116 9.21 12.64 -6.78
C LEU A 116 10.01 13.74 -7.47
N GLU A 117 9.34 14.54 -8.29
CA GLU A 117 9.92 15.75 -8.89
C GLU A 117 10.62 16.61 -7.83
N ARG A 118 11.83 17.07 -8.12
CA ARG A 118 12.67 17.78 -7.14
C ARG A 118 11.99 19.05 -6.61
N THR A 119 11.25 19.77 -7.45
CA THR A 119 10.44 20.94 -7.05
C THR A 119 9.32 20.56 -6.05
N HIS A 120 8.71 19.39 -6.22
CA HIS A 120 7.68 18.89 -5.31
C HIS A 120 8.28 18.38 -4.01
N LEU A 121 9.46 17.74 -4.07
CA LEU A 121 10.20 17.31 -2.88
C LEU A 121 10.49 18.50 -1.97
N TYR A 122 11.00 19.62 -2.50
CA TYR A 122 11.25 20.81 -1.68
C TYR A 122 9.99 21.36 -1.01
N ARG A 123 8.86 21.43 -1.73
CA ARG A 123 7.58 21.83 -1.14
C ARG A 123 7.16 20.88 -0.02
N LYS A 124 7.31 19.57 -0.24
CA LYS A 124 6.93 18.54 0.71
C LYS A 124 7.76 18.59 1.98
N LEU A 125 9.09 18.69 1.85
CA LEU A 125 9.99 18.86 3.00
C LEU A 125 9.67 20.13 3.81
N LYS A 126 9.34 21.24 3.12
CA LYS A 126 8.91 22.48 3.78
C LYS A 126 7.59 22.32 4.53
N GLN A 127 6.61 21.64 3.96
CA GLN A 127 5.32 21.37 4.61
C GLN A 127 5.47 20.48 5.84
N LEU A 128 6.35 19.48 5.77
CA LEU A 128 6.65 18.56 6.87
C LEU A 128 7.61 19.16 7.90
N GLY A 129 8.18 20.34 7.67
CA GLY A 129 9.14 20.98 8.58
C GLY A 129 10.49 20.28 8.67
N ILE A 130 10.91 19.56 7.62
CA ILE A 130 12.19 18.87 7.55
C ILE A 130 13.23 19.82 6.95
N GLU A 131 14.17 20.29 7.77
CA GLU A 131 15.26 21.17 7.30
C GLU A 131 16.37 20.34 6.64
N SER A 132 16.53 20.48 5.32
CA SER A 132 17.60 19.80 4.57
C SER A 132 18.96 20.42 4.88
N ALA A 133 19.66 19.91 5.91
CA ALA A 133 21.08 19.99 6.34
C ALA A 133 22.04 21.15 5.95
N ARG A 134 21.65 22.18 5.19
CA ARG A 134 22.53 23.31 4.84
C ARG A 134 22.56 24.41 5.90
N LYS A 135 21.74 24.30 6.95
CA LYS A 135 21.61 25.31 8.03
C LYS A 135 22.35 24.95 9.33
N ARG A 136 23.16 23.88 9.35
CA ARG A 136 24.01 23.48 10.49
C ARG A 136 25.48 23.92 10.35
N SER A 137 25.76 24.95 9.55
CA SER A 137 27.10 25.54 9.42
C SER A 137 27.09 26.97 9.96
N THR A 138 26.90 27.11 11.26
CA THR A 138 27.29 28.28 12.06
C THR A 138 27.66 27.80 13.44
#